data_AF-A0A5B0SPC0-F1
#
_entry.id   AF-A0A5B0SPC0-F1
#
_cell.length_a   1.000
_cell.length_b   1.000
_cell.length_c   1.000
_cell.angle_alpha   90.00
_cell.angle_beta   90.00
_cell.angle_gamma   90.00
#
_symmetry.space_group_name_H-M   'P 1'
#
loop_
_entity.id
_entity.type
_entity.pdbx_description
1 polymer ?
#
loop_
_entity_poly.entity_id
_entity_poly.type
_entity_poly.pdbx_seq_one_letter_code
_entity_poly.pdbx_strand_id
1 'polypeptide(L)' 'MSWESLKTAIKQNGCTMQQVSDASGMTKGDLSQLLNAKIKSPSAQKLEALHRFLCLEFPRQQK' A
#
# COMPACT_ATOMS: atom_id res chain seq x y z
N MET A 1 -1.85 9.58 -5.79
CA MET A 1 -0.79 8.59 -6.12
C MET A 1 -1.48 7.32 -6.59
N SER A 2 -1.21 6.86 -7.81
CA SER A 2 -1.89 5.70 -8.41
C SER A 2 -1.19 4.38 -8.04
N TRP A 3 -1.89 3.24 -8.14
CA TRP A 3 -1.33 1.91 -7.85
C TRP A 3 -0.05 1.59 -8.64
N GLU A 4 0.16 2.21 -9.81
CA GLU A 4 1.40 2.05 -10.59
C GLU A 4 2.64 2.52 -9.81
N SER A 5 2.51 3.60 -9.06
CA SER A 5 3.53 4.07 -8.13
C SER A 5 3.80 3.04 -7.04
N LEU A 6 2.74 2.41 -6.53
CA LEU A 6 2.83 1.39 -5.50
C LEU A 6 3.46 0.10 -6.01
N LYS A 7 3.04 -0.38 -7.18
CA LYS A 7 3.61 -1.55 -7.85
C LYS A 7 5.09 -1.37 -8.17
N THR A 8 5.47 -0.15 -8.57
CA THR A 8 6.86 0.23 -8.78
C THR A 8 7.63 0.23 -7.47
N ALA A 9 7.10 0.82 -6.39
CA ALA A 9 7.72 0.84 -5.08
C ALA A 9 7.91 -0.58 -4.49
N ILE A 10 6.92 -1.45 -4.65
CA ILE A 10 6.98 -2.87 -4.24
C ILE A 10 8.12 -3.58 -4.99
N LYS A 11 8.20 -3.39 -6.31
CA LYS A 11 9.23 -4.00 -7.15
C LYS A 11 10.63 -3.43 -6.86
N GLN A 12 10.74 -2.14 -6.58
CA GLN A 12 12.00 -1.48 -6.18
C GLN A 12 12.49 -1.92 -4.79
N ASN A 13 11.57 -2.19 -3.87
CA ASN A 13 11.88 -2.78 -2.56
C ASN A 13 12.17 -4.30 -2.63
N GLY A 14 12.10 -4.91 -3.82
CA GLY A 14 12.25 -6.37 -3.98
C GLY A 14 11.16 -7.18 -3.27
N CYS A 15 10.05 -6.53 -2.91
CA CYS A 15 8.95 -7.16 -2.19
C CYS A 15 7.93 -7.75 -3.17
N THR A 16 7.19 -8.75 -2.73
CA THR A 16 6.07 -9.31 -3.51
C THR A 16 4.75 -8.71 -3.10
N MET A 17 3.78 -8.69 -4.02
CA MET A 17 2.42 -8.26 -3.73
C MET A 17 1.80 -9.03 -2.55
N GLN A 18 2.23 -10.29 -2.36
CA GLN A 18 1.80 -11.16 -1.28
C GLN A 18 2.37 -10.71 0.09
N GLN A 19 3.66 -10.36 0.15
CA GLN A 19 4.28 -9.81 1.36
C GLN A 19 3.68 -8.46 1.75
N VAL A 20 3.31 -7.64 0.76
CA VAL A 20 2.71 -6.33 1.00
C VAL A 20 1.30 -6.48 1.59
N SER A 21 0.50 -7.43 1.07
CA SER A 21 -0.78 -7.80 1.69
C SER A 21 -0.59 -8.29 3.12
N ASP A 22 0.34 -9.22 3.33
CA ASP A 22 0.59 -9.84 4.64
C ASP A 22 1.04 -8.79 5.68
N ALA A 23 1.97 -7.92 5.31
CA ALA A 23 2.48 -6.86 6.18
C ALA A 23 1.47 -5.73 6.44
N SER A 24 0.59 -5.43 5.48
CA SER A 24 -0.48 -4.43 5.64
C SER A 24 -1.70 -5.00 6.37
N GLY A 25 -1.76 -6.32 6.59
CA GLY A 25 -2.96 -7.00 7.08
C GLY A 25 -4.12 -6.94 6.07
N MET A 26 -3.81 -6.73 4.79
CA MET A 26 -4.77 -6.68 3.69
C MET A 26 -4.72 -8.00 2.94
N THR A 27 -5.85 -8.53 2.48
CA THR A 27 -5.82 -9.67 1.57
C THR A 27 -5.50 -9.22 0.14
N LYS A 28 -5.10 -10.16 -0.74
CA LYS A 28 -5.01 -9.89 -2.19
C LYS A 28 -6.34 -9.37 -2.75
N GLY A 29 -7.46 -9.77 -2.14
CA GLY A 29 -8.81 -9.27 -2.42
C GLY A 29 -9.00 -7.81 -2.00
N ASP A 30 -8.62 -7.43 -0.78
CA ASP A 30 -8.63 -6.03 -0.31
C ASP A 30 -7.81 -5.13 -1.24
N LEU A 31 -6.60 -5.54 -1.61
CA LEU A 31 -5.75 -4.80 -2.56
C LEU A 31 -6.45 -4.67 -3.92
N SER A 32 -7.05 -5.73 -4.43
CA SER A 32 -7.82 -5.72 -5.68
C SER A 32 -9.05 -4.81 -5.63
N GLN A 33 -9.75 -4.78 -4.50
CA GLN A 33 -10.90 -3.89 -4.30
C GLN A 33 -10.49 -2.43 -4.13
N LEU A 34 -9.35 -2.17 -3.49
CA LEU A 34 -8.73 -0.86 -3.45
C LEU A 34 -8.33 -0.40 -4.87
N LEU A 35 -7.79 -1.33 -5.68
CA LEU A 35 -7.40 -1.12 -7.08
C LEU A 35 -8.58 -0.81 -8.00
N ASN A 36 -9.74 -1.43 -7.73
CA ASN A 36 -10.99 -1.16 -8.43
C ASN A 36 -11.72 0.09 -7.93
N ALA A 37 -11.12 0.87 -7.02
CA ALA A 37 -11.77 1.98 -6.32
C ALA A 37 -13.10 1.60 -5.65
N LYS A 38 -13.31 0.30 -5.38
CA LYS A 38 -14.49 -0.24 -4.68
C LYS A 38 -14.44 0.11 -3.20
N ILE A 39 -13.24 0.30 -2.63
CA ILE A 39 -13.06 0.78 -1.27
C ILE A 39 -12.80 2.28 -1.31
N LYS A 40 -13.76 3.05 -0.77
CA LYS A 40 -13.71 4.52 -0.74
C LYS A 40 -12.68 5.06 0.27
N SER A 41 -12.44 4.32 1.36
CA SER A 41 -11.42 4.62 2.36
C SER A 41 -10.92 3.31 2.99
N PRO A 42 -9.71 2.84 2.71
CA PRO A 42 -9.09 1.82 3.56
C PRO A 42 -8.93 2.38 4.98
N SER A 43 -9.02 1.53 5.99
CA SER A 43 -8.76 1.93 7.38
C SER A 43 -7.36 2.54 7.50
N ALA A 44 -7.22 3.60 8.31
CA ALA A 44 -5.94 4.29 8.53
C ALA A 44 -4.80 3.33 8.91
N GLN A 45 -5.12 2.31 9.71
CA GLN A 45 -4.16 1.26 10.12
C GLN A 45 -3.59 0.46 8.93
N LYS A 46 -4.41 0.13 7.93
CA LYS A 46 -3.96 -0.60 6.71
C LYS A 46 -3.05 0.30 5.87
N LEU A 47 -3.42 1.58 5.74
CA LEU A 47 -2.61 2.60 5.06
C LEU A 47 -1.27 2.79 5.76
N GLU A 48 -1.26 2.96 7.08
CA GLU A 48 -0.03 3.11 7.86
C GLU A 48 0.89 1.90 7.72
N ALA A 49 0.36 0.68 7.84
CA ALA A 49 1.15 -0.53 7.69
C ALA A 49 1.73 -0.68 6.27
N LEU A 50 0.95 -0.36 5.24
CA LEU A 50 1.39 -0.36 3.84
C LEU A 50 2.53 0.64 3.61
N HIS A 51 2.38 1.87 4.11
CA HIS A 51 3.39 2.92 4.02
C HIS A 51 4.65 2.57 4.81
N ARG A 52 4.49 2.03 6.03
CA ARG A 52 5.58 1.57 6.90
C ARG A 52 6.36 0.45 6.23
N PHE A 53 5.67 -0.51 5.63
CA PHE A 53 6.27 -1.68 4.98
C PHE A 53 7.05 -1.29 3.72
N LEU A 54 6.50 -0.41 2.90
CA LEU A 54 7.16 0.02 1.67
C LEU A 54 8.23 1.08 1.89
N CYS A 55 8.40 1.52 3.14
CA CYS A 55 9.26 2.63 3.53
C CYS A 55 9.05 3.86 2.61
N LEU A 56 7.84 3.98 2.05
CA LEU A 56 7.43 5.16 1.33
C LEU A 56 7.37 6.22 2.40
N GLU A 57 8.31 7.16 2.41
CA GLU A 57 8.25 8.32 3.27
C GLU A 57 6.81 8.85 3.19
N PHE A 58 6.03 8.60 4.25
CA PHE A 58 4.78 9.31 4.44
C PHE A 58 5.21 10.76 4.37
N PRO A 59 4.67 11.61 3.47
CA PRO A 59 5.09 12.99 3.43
C PRO A 59 4.75 13.57 4.80
N ARG A 60 5.74 13.58 5.71
CA ARG A 60 5.79 14.50 6.82
C ARG A 60 5.79 15.81 6.09
N GLN A 61 4.64 16.49 6.12
CA GLN A 61 4.43 17.77 5.46
C GLN A 61 5.73 18.56 5.61
N GLN A 62 6.45 18.73 4.51
CA GLN A 62 7.56 19.66 4.48
C GLN A 62 6.87 21.01 4.69
N LYS A 63 7.24 21.65 5.81
CA LYS A 63 6.72 22.93 6.28
C LYS A 63 6.56 23.96 5.18
#